data_AF-A0A0M8Q2G7-F1
#
_entry.id   AF-A0A0M8Q2G7-F1
#
_cell.length_a   1.000
_cell.length_b   1.000
_cell.length_c   1.000
_cell.angle_alpha   90.00
_cell.angle_beta   90.00
_cell.angle_gamma   90.00
#
_symmetry.space_group_name_H-M   'P 1'
#
loop_
_entity.id
_entity.type
_entity.pdbx_description
1 polymer ?
#
loop_
_entity_poly.entity_id
_entity_poly.type
_entity_poly.pdbx_seq_one_letter_code
_entity_poly.pdbx_strand_id
1 'polypeptide(L)'
;MILLDRQESEQHKILEALIRRLPSTHTEYMNYFEKLRRIHAGFAGEQRVDAEWLEIILPHPHYFLHDLQILNHFGTTHQIDTVLLCPQFILILEIKNITGFLDFDESFNQFTRTTAEGDVEGMTNPLHQSRRHMEWMKGMLQQSRLEIPIHHAVVLATKNAILSKSLRGQPIFHVSGLRYHVREWLQQHKKTVVDEDKLFQFASKLLSMHTPIKREIALPVQDLVKGVLCESCLNGQTLNYRYPKWYCQRCGAVDQAAIFRTLEDYRLLIGETLTNKSFCEFFAIDSPNTAYKLLQKLPLKAEGTTSNRKYLIVN
;
A
#
# COMPACT_ATOMS: atom_id res chain seq x y z
N MET A 1 -4.62 3.58 19.60
CA MET A 1 -5.17 4.50 18.58
C MET A 1 -4.35 4.39 17.30
N ILE A 2 -4.98 4.42 16.13
CA ILE A 2 -4.27 4.45 14.84
C ILE A 2 -4.05 5.91 14.46
N LEU A 3 -2.79 6.32 14.30
CA LEU A 3 -2.42 7.69 13.87
C LEU A 3 -2.12 7.77 12.38
N LEU A 4 -1.58 6.70 11.80
CA LEU A 4 -1.41 6.53 10.36
C LEU A 4 -2.03 5.20 9.99
N ASP A 5 -3.15 5.27 9.27
CA ASP A 5 -3.91 4.10 8.85
C ASP A 5 -3.25 3.41 7.65
N ARG A 6 -3.43 2.10 7.57
CA ARG A 6 -2.92 1.33 6.43
C ARG A 6 -3.78 1.64 5.21
N GLN A 7 -3.15 2.10 4.15
CA GLN A 7 -3.82 2.49 2.92
C GLN A 7 -3.13 1.84 1.73
N GLU A 8 -3.90 1.56 0.68
CA GLU A 8 -3.31 1.11 -0.58
C GLU A 8 -2.40 2.20 -1.15
N SER A 9 -1.16 1.82 -1.48
CA SER A 9 -0.22 2.73 -2.13
C SER A 9 -0.77 3.23 -3.47
N GLU A 10 -0.35 4.43 -3.88
CA GLU A 10 -0.68 4.97 -5.21
C GLU A 10 -0.25 4.01 -6.33
N GLN A 11 0.90 3.34 -6.17
CA GLN A 11 1.38 2.31 -7.09
C GLN A 11 0.38 1.15 -7.23
N HIS A 12 -0.23 0.71 -6.13
CA HIS A 12 -1.24 -0.33 -6.13
C HIS A 12 -2.44 0.09 -6.98
N LYS A 13 -3.01 1.26 -6.68
CA LYS A 13 -4.17 1.83 -7.38
C LYS A 13 -3.92 2.02 -8.88
N ILE A 14 -2.74 2.53 -9.24
CA ILE A 14 -2.32 2.69 -10.65
C ILE A 14 -2.32 1.34 -11.36
N LEU A 15 -1.74 0.30 -10.76
CA LEU A 15 -1.66 -1.02 -11.40
C LEU A 15 -3.03 -1.68 -11.52
N GLU A 16 -3.91 -1.51 -10.54
CA GLU A 16 -5.30 -1.97 -10.66
C GLU A 16 -6.03 -1.28 -11.81
N ALA A 17 -5.92 0.05 -11.91
CA ALA A 17 -6.50 0.82 -13.00
C ALA A 17 -5.92 0.39 -14.36
N LEU A 18 -4.61 0.18 -14.42
CA LEU A 18 -3.91 -0.28 -15.62
C LEU A 18 -4.41 -1.65 -16.07
N ILE A 19 -4.50 -2.63 -15.16
CA ILE A 19 -4.94 -3.99 -15.50
C ILE A 19 -6.39 -4.03 -15.96
N ARG A 20 -7.26 -3.16 -15.42
CA ARG A 20 -8.64 -3.03 -15.92
C ARG A 20 -8.70 -2.52 -17.36
N ARG A 21 -7.74 -1.71 -17.79
CA ARG A 21 -7.75 -0.97 -19.06
C ARG A 21 -6.80 -1.51 -20.11
N LEU A 22 -5.77 -2.25 -19.74
CA LEU A 22 -4.81 -2.80 -20.68
C LEU A 22 -5.37 -4.08 -21.30
N PRO A 23 -5.43 -4.21 -22.63
CA PRO A 23 -5.88 -5.45 -23.27
C PRO A 23 -5.03 -6.64 -22.79
N SER A 24 -5.67 -7.78 -22.52
CA SER A 24 -4.96 -9.00 -22.09
C SER A 24 -4.00 -9.56 -23.14
N THR A 25 -4.13 -9.11 -24.40
CA THR A 25 -3.23 -9.46 -25.51
C THR A 25 -1.98 -8.57 -25.59
N HIS A 26 -1.91 -7.51 -24.78
CA HIS A 26 -0.75 -6.62 -24.74
C HIS A 26 0.48 -7.37 -24.19
N THR A 27 1.65 -7.18 -24.81
CA THR A 27 2.88 -7.93 -24.48
C THR A 27 3.28 -7.80 -23.01
N GLU A 28 3.16 -6.59 -22.45
CA GLU A 28 3.48 -6.31 -21.05
C GLU A 28 2.36 -6.63 -20.05
N TYR A 29 1.19 -7.10 -20.49
CA TYR A 29 0.04 -7.31 -19.58
C TYR A 29 0.40 -8.23 -18.41
N MET A 30 1.06 -9.36 -18.70
CA MET A 30 1.47 -10.30 -17.66
C MET A 30 2.50 -9.71 -16.70
N ASN A 31 3.39 -8.83 -17.16
CA ASN A 31 4.38 -8.17 -16.31
C ASN A 31 3.69 -7.25 -15.29
N TYR A 32 2.73 -6.43 -15.73
CA TYR A 32 1.94 -5.59 -14.83
C TYR A 32 1.04 -6.41 -13.91
N PHE A 33 0.47 -7.51 -14.42
CA PHE A 33 -0.44 -8.37 -13.65
C PHE A 33 0.31 -9.06 -12.50
N GLU A 34 1.50 -9.61 -12.77
CA GLU A 34 2.33 -10.22 -11.73
C GLU A 34 2.84 -9.18 -10.73
N LYS A 35 3.14 -7.94 -11.18
CA LYS A 35 3.49 -6.84 -10.27
C LYS A 35 2.32 -6.47 -9.35
N LEU A 36 1.10 -6.36 -9.89
CA LEU A 36 -0.11 -6.11 -9.12
C LEU A 36 -0.35 -7.25 -8.11
N ARG A 37 -0.28 -8.50 -8.56
CA ARG A 37 -0.46 -9.69 -7.71
C ARG A 37 0.50 -9.70 -6.52
N ARG A 38 1.78 -9.32 -6.72
CA ARG A 38 2.77 -9.22 -5.64
C ARG A 38 2.44 -8.13 -4.64
N ILE A 39 2.06 -6.94 -5.11
CA ILE A 39 1.67 -5.81 -4.25
C ILE A 39 0.42 -6.16 -3.45
N HIS A 40 -0.60 -6.73 -4.11
CA HIS A 40 -1.83 -7.15 -3.47
C HIS A 40 -1.58 -8.22 -2.40
N ALA A 41 -0.74 -9.22 -2.69
CA ALA A 41 -0.35 -10.23 -1.71
C ALA A 41 0.42 -9.64 -0.51
N GLY A 42 1.26 -8.63 -0.74
CA GLY A 42 1.93 -7.87 0.33
C GLY A 42 0.92 -7.15 1.23
N PHE A 43 0.07 -6.33 0.63
CA PHE A 43 -0.96 -5.55 1.33
C PHE A 43 -1.93 -6.44 2.12
N ALA A 44 -2.41 -7.53 1.52
CA ALA A 44 -3.26 -8.50 2.21
C ALA A 44 -2.55 -9.17 3.40
N GLY A 45 -1.24 -9.42 3.27
CA GLY A 45 -0.42 -9.94 4.36
C GLY A 45 -0.29 -8.96 5.52
N GLU A 46 -0.16 -7.67 5.21
CA GLU A 46 -0.15 -6.60 6.20
C GLU A 46 -1.50 -6.44 6.90
N GLN A 47 -2.61 -6.42 6.17
CA GLN A 47 -3.96 -6.39 6.74
C GLN A 47 -4.24 -7.60 7.63
N ARG A 48 -3.70 -8.78 7.27
CA ARG A 48 -3.80 -9.98 8.11
C ARG A 48 -3.11 -9.79 9.45
N VAL A 49 -1.96 -9.11 9.49
CA VAL A 49 -1.26 -8.78 10.74
C VAL A 49 -2.04 -7.71 11.51
N ASP A 50 -2.58 -6.70 10.84
CA ASP A 50 -3.34 -5.64 11.50
C ASP A 50 -4.57 -6.19 12.25
N ALA A 51 -5.24 -7.19 11.68
CA ALA A 51 -6.37 -7.86 12.33
C ALA A 51 -5.99 -8.53 13.66
N GLU A 52 -4.73 -8.93 13.88
CA GLU A 52 -4.31 -9.51 15.15
C GLU A 52 -4.29 -8.49 16.29
N TRP A 53 -4.13 -7.19 16.00
CA TRP A 53 -4.13 -6.16 17.03
C TRP A 53 -5.46 -6.06 17.79
N LEU A 54 -6.56 -6.42 17.14
CA LEU A 54 -7.91 -6.37 17.73
C LEU A 54 -8.08 -7.30 18.93
N GLU A 55 -7.26 -8.35 19.02
CA GLU A 55 -7.32 -9.35 20.07
C GLU A 55 -6.16 -9.24 21.07
N ILE A 56 -5.37 -8.17 21.01
CA ILE A 56 -4.27 -7.89 21.94
C ILE A 56 -4.65 -6.72 22.84
N ILE A 57 -4.63 -6.96 24.16
CA ILE A 57 -4.80 -5.87 25.14
C ILE A 57 -3.48 -5.10 25.22
N LEU A 58 -3.49 -3.90 24.66
CA LEU A 58 -2.34 -2.99 24.68
C LEU A 58 -2.47 -1.96 25.81
N PRO A 59 -1.35 -1.51 26.40
CA PRO A 59 -1.35 -0.40 27.33
C PRO A 59 -1.96 0.87 26.74
N HIS A 60 -2.51 1.72 27.59
CA HIS A 60 -3.00 3.04 27.20
C HIS A 60 -2.07 4.13 27.77
N PRO A 61 -1.75 5.19 27.00
CA PRO A 61 -2.03 5.34 25.56
C PRO A 61 -1.23 4.36 24.69
N HIS A 62 -1.64 4.12 23.44
CA HIS A 62 -0.77 3.49 22.43
C HIS A 62 -1.12 4.05 21.05
N TYR A 63 -0.13 4.06 20.15
CA TYR A 63 -0.24 4.62 18.81
C TYR A 63 0.28 3.64 17.76
N PHE A 64 -0.47 3.47 16.68
CA PHE A 64 -0.03 2.75 15.49
C PHE A 64 0.29 3.73 14.37
N LEU A 65 1.42 3.49 13.71
CA LEU A 65 1.76 4.10 12.43
C LEU A 65 2.01 2.95 11.43
N HIS A 66 1.07 2.74 10.51
CA HIS A 66 1.20 1.74 9.46
C HIS A 66 1.87 2.33 8.23
N ASP A 67 2.72 1.53 7.57
CA ASP A 67 3.45 1.93 6.35
C ASP A 67 4.16 3.30 6.49
N LEU A 68 4.89 3.48 7.60
CA LEU A 68 5.60 4.72 7.87
C LEU A 68 6.77 4.87 6.90
N GLN A 69 6.59 5.72 5.90
CA GLN A 69 7.59 6.04 4.88
C GLN A 69 8.31 7.37 5.18
N ILE A 70 9.64 7.34 5.22
CA ILE A 70 10.48 8.50 5.54
C ILE A 70 11.66 8.56 4.57
N LEU A 71 11.88 9.72 3.97
CA LEU A 71 13.08 10.04 3.21
C LEU A 71 14.07 10.75 4.15
N ASN A 72 15.23 10.16 4.40
CA ASN A 72 16.23 10.82 5.23
C ASN A 72 17.07 11.83 4.43
N HIS A 73 17.81 12.67 5.15
CA HIS A 73 18.66 13.72 4.57
C HIS A 73 19.75 13.21 3.61
N PHE A 74 20.06 11.91 3.63
CA PHE A 74 21.02 11.26 2.73
C PHE A 74 20.35 10.66 1.47
N GLY A 75 19.04 10.87 1.29
CA GLY A 75 18.26 10.32 0.17
C GLY A 75 17.91 8.84 0.32
N THR A 76 18.18 8.21 1.47
CA THR A 76 17.79 6.82 1.72
C THR A 76 16.40 6.77 2.34
N THR A 77 15.60 5.82 1.88
CA THR A 77 14.21 5.65 2.31
C THR A 77 14.09 4.59 3.40
N HIS A 78 13.30 4.88 4.42
CA HIS A 78 12.80 3.91 5.39
C HIS A 78 11.30 3.72 5.15
N GLN A 79 10.88 2.49 4.88
CA GLN A 79 9.48 2.08 4.84
C GLN A 79 9.31 1.04 5.95
N ILE A 80 8.50 1.36 6.95
CA ILE A 80 8.29 0.50 8.12
C ILE A 80 6.84 0.05 8.14
N ASP A 81 6.60 -1.26 8.01
CA ASP A 81 5.25 -1.78 7.77
C ASP A 81 4.31 -1.52 8.96
N THR A 82 4.81 -1.63 10.20
CA THR A 82 4.10 -1.21 11.41
C THR A 82 5.05 -0.69 12.48
N VAL A 83 4.72 0.47 13.05
CA VAL A 83 5.28 0.97 14.31
C VAL A 83 4.17 1.02 15.35
N LEU A 84 4.34 0.27 16.44
CA LEU A 84 3.54 0.39 17.65
C LEU A 84 4.33 1.17 18.69
N LEU A 85 3.77 2.26 19.18
CA LEU A 85 4.31 3.04 20.29
C LEU A 85 3.43 2.85 21.52
N CYS A 86 3.99 2.39 22.64
CA CYS A 86 3.34 2.38 23.95
C CYS A 86 4.28 2.93 25.03
N PRO A 87 3.80 3.25 26.24
CA PRO A 87 4.62 3.85 27.30
C PRO A 87 5.78 2.96 27.80
N GLN A 88 5.75 1.67 27.47
CA GLN A 88 6.71 0.65 27.92
C GLN A 88 7.80 0.36 26.88
N PHE A 89 7.45 0.33 25.59
CA PHE A 89 8.38 0.05 24.50
C PHE A 89 7.83 0.55 23.14
N ILE A 90 8.70 0.59 22.14
CA ILE A 90 8.33 0.71 20.73
C ILE A 90 8.53 -0.64 20.06
N LEU A 91 7.59 -1.07 19.23
CA LEU A 91 7.69 -2.28 18.43
C LEU A 91 7.67 -1.94 16.94
N ILE A 92 8.66 -2.44 16.22
CA ILE A 92 8.81 -2.31 14.77
C ILE A 92 8.57 -3.67 14.14
N LEU A 93 7.58 -3.77 13.26
CA LEU A 93 7.35 -4.99 12.49
C LEU A 93 7.69 -4.80 11.03
N GLU A 94 8.44 -5.77 10.50
CA GLU A 94 8.59 -6.03 9.08
C GLU A 94 7.69 -7.20 8.72
N ILE A 95 6.74 -7.02 7.81
CA ILE A 95 5.73 -8.01 7.45
C ILE A 95 6.09 -8.63 6.11
N LYS A 96 6.21 -9.96 6.08
CA LYS A 96 6.56 -10.69 4.86
C LYS A 96 5.50 -11.74 4.55
N ASN A 97 5.01 -11.73 3.31
CA ASN A 97 4.14 -12.79 2.80
C ASN A 97 4.94 -13.74 1.89
N ILE A 98 5.87 -14.50 2.49
CA ILE A 98 6.80 -15.40 1.78
C ILE A 98 6.38 -16.85 2.07
N THR A 99 6.35 -17.69 1.04
CA THR A 99 6.12 -19.13 1.14
C THR A 99 7.41 -19.92 0.94
N GLY A 100 7.41 -21.21 1.25
CA GLY A 100 8.56 -22.10 1.01
C GLY A 100 9.47 -22.25 2.23
N PHE A 101 10.57 -22.98 2.08
CA PHE A 101 11.53 -23.22 3.15
C PHE A 101 12.54 -22.07 3.22
N LEU A 102 12.61 -21.39 4.37
CA LEU A 102 13.44 -20.21 4.58
C LEU A 102 14.66 -20.57 5.41
N ASP A 103 15.83 -20.21 4.91
CA ASP A 103 17.11 -20.46 5.56
C ASP A 103 17.96 -19.18 5.61
N PHE A 104 18.81 -19.11 6.64
CA PHE A 104 19.76 -18.01 6.81
C PHE A 104 21.16 -18.56 7.04
N ASP A 105 22.04 -18.32 6.09
CA ASP A 105 23.47 -18.57 6.24
C ASP A 105 24.12 -17.33 6.87
N GLU A 106 24.46 -17.44 8.16
CA GLU A 106 25.09 -16.35 8.92
C GLU A 106 26.51 -16.03 8.42
N SER A 107 27.24 -17.01 7.89
CA SER A 107 28.63 -16.84 7.44
C SER A 107 28.70 -15.99 6.18
N PHE A 108 27.78 -16.21 5.24
CA PHE A 108 27.65 -15.40 4.03
C PHE A 108 26.64 -14.26 4.16
N ASN A 109 25.98 -14.17 5.32
CA ASN A 109 24.90 -13.25 5.57
C ASN A 109 23.80 -13.30 4.46
N GLN A 110 23.43 -14.53 4.08
CA GLN A 110 22.54 -14.79 2.96
C GLN A 110 21.21 -15.38 3.43
N PHE A 111 20.11 -14.75 3.04
CA PHE A 111 18.77 -15.28 3.27
C PHE A 111 18.28 -15.95 1.99
N THR A 112 17.82 -17.19 2.08
CA THR A 112 17.38 -17.98 0.92
C THR A 112 15.98 -18.54 1.13
N ARG A 113 15.31 -18.80 0.01
CA ARG A 113 14.06 -19.54 -0.04
C ARG A 113 14.22 -20.74 -0.97
N THR A 114 13.82 -21.91 -0.50
CA THR A 114 13.54 -23.07 -1.37
C THR A 114 12.04 -23.10 -1.69
N THR A 115 11.69 -23.08 -2.97
CA THR A 115 10.30 -23.14 -3.45
C THR A 115 9.70 -24.54 -3.29
N ALA A 116 8.40 -24.70 -3.58
CA ALA A 116 7.76 -26.01 -3.54
C ALA A 116 8.30 -26.94 -4.65
N GLU A 117 8.79 -26.35 -5.73
CA GLU A 117 9.40 -27.00 -6.90
C GLU A 117 10.86 -27.41 -6.64
N GLY A 118 11.48 -26.93 -5.54
CA GLY A 118 12.85 -27.24 -5.15
C GLY A 118 13.90 -26.21 -5.59
N ASP A 119 13.49 -25.12 -6.24
CA ASP A 119 14.38 -24.06 -6.67
C ASP A 119 14.85 -23.24 -5.46
N VAL A 120 16.15 -22.90 -5.42
CA VAL A 120 16.74 -22.08 -4.36
C VAL A 120 16.98 -20.67 -4.87
N GLU A 121 16.37 -19.71 -4.19
CA GLU A 121 16.42 -18.29 -4.55
C GLU A 121 17.04 -17.47 -3.42
N GLY A 122 17.97 -16.59 -3.77
CA GLY A 122 18.49 -15.58 -2.85
C GLY A 122 17.48 -14.45 -2.65
N MET A 123 17.34 -13.97 -1.41
CA MET A 123 16.42 -12.91 -1.05
C MET A 123 17.11 -11.82 -0.24
N THR A 124 16.56 -10.60 -0.27
CA THR A 124 16.94 -9.56 0.69
C THR A 124 16.60 -10.04 2.10
N ASN A 125 17.57 -9.95 3.01
CA ASN A 125 17.40 -10.44 4.38
C ASN A 125 16.40 -9.54 5.17
N PRO A 126 15.20 -10.04 5.53
CA PRO A 126 14.21 -9.25 6.24
C PRO A 126 14.64 -8.93 7.68
N LEU A 127 15.48 -9.76 8.31
CA LEU A 127 16.03 -9.49 9.65
C LEU A 127 16.92 -8.26 9.63
N HIS A 128 17.72 -8.10 8.57
CA HIS A 128 18.58 -6.94 8.38
C HIS A 128 17.79 -5.67 8.11
N GLN A 129 16.71 -5.78 7.32
CA GLN A 129 15.80 -4.67 7.09
C GLN A 129 15.16 -4.21 8.42
N SER A 130 14.60 -5.15 9.19
CA SER A 130 14.01 -4.88 10.52
C SER A 130 15.03 -4.26 11.48
N ARG A 131 16.26 -4.79 11.56
CA ARG A 131 17.35 -4.25 12.38
C ARG A 131 17.75 -2.84 11.95
N ARG A 132 17.85 -2.57 10.65
CA ARG A 132 18.15 -1.23 10.11
C ARG A 132 17.08 -0.21 10.54
N HIS A 133 15.80 -0.59 10.54
CA HIS A 133 14.71 0.28 11.02
C HIS A 133 14.79 0.52 12.52
N MET A 134 15.13 -0.49 13.32
CA MET A 134 15.40 -0.33 14.75
C MET A 134 16.54 0.67 15.01
N GLU A 135 17.69 0.53 14.34
CA GLU A 135 18.82 1.44 14.55
C GLU A 135 18.48 2.88 14.15
N TRP A 136 17.73 3.07 13.07
CA TRP A 136 17.19 4.37 12.69
C TRP A 136 16.28 4.96 13.79
N MET A 137 15.36 4.15 14.34
CA MET A 137 14.47 4.58 15.42
C MET A 137 15.23 4.93 16.70
N LYS A 138 16.31 4.21 17.04
CA LYS A 138 17.19 4.57 18.16
C LYS A 138 17.78 5.97 17.99
N GLY A 139 18.25 6.32 16.79
CA GLY A 139 18.71 7.66 16.49
C GLY A 139 17.62 8.73 16.68
N MET A 140 16.39 8.45 16.26
CA MET A 140 15.24 9.34 16.45
C MET A 140 14.89 9.58 17.93
N LEU A 141 14.98 8.52 18.75
CA LEU A 141 14.75 8.60 20.19
C LEU A 141 15.85 9.42 20.88
N GLN A 142 17.12 9.22 20.51
CA GLN A 142 18.24 10.02 21.03
C GLN A 142 18.05 11.51 20.75
N GLN A 143 17.69 11.86 19.50
CA GLN A 143 17.39 13.25 19.12
C GLN A 143 16.22 13.85 19.90
N SER A 144 15.27 13.01 20.32
CA SER A 144 14.08 13.41 21.08
C SER A 144 14.26 13.29 22.60
N ARG A 145 15.47 12.88 23.06
CA ARG A 145 15.82 12.65 24.47
C ARG A 145 14.84 11.70 25.18
N LEU A 146 14.44 10.65 24.47
CA LEU A 146 13.57 9.60 24.99
C LEU A 146 14.36 8.30 25.20
N GLU A 147 14.21 7.71 26.38
CA GLU A 147 14.80 6.42 26.73
C GLU A 147 13.68 5.38 26.83
N ILE A 148 13.35 4.80 25.69
CA ILE A 148 12.32 3.77 25.58
C ILE A 148 12.91 2.54 24.86
N PRO A 149 12.70 1.32 25.38
CA PRO A 149 13.11 0.09 24.72
C PRO A 149 12.51 -0.03 23.32
N ILE A 150 13.26 -0.59 22.37
CA ILE A 150 12.77 -0.89 21.02
C ILE A 150 12.89 -2.39 20.78
N HIS A 151 11.77 -3.01 20.43
CA HIS A 151 11.70 -4.35 19.89
C HIS A 151 11.50 -4.28 18.38
N HIS A 152 12.02 -5.28 17.68
CA HIS A 152 11.79 -5.43 16.25
C HIS A 152 11.57 -6.89 15.92
N ALA A 153 10.74 -7.16 14.91
CA ALA A 153 10.52 -8.51 14.43
C ALA A 153 10.14 -8.57 12.95
N VAL A 154 10.40 -9.71 12.34
CA VAL A 154 9.87 -10.11 11.04
C VAL A 154 8.66 -11.01 11.27
N VAL A 155 7.49 -10.60 10.78
CA VAL A 155 6.25 -11.36 10.89
C VAL A 155 5.90 -11.97 9.54
N LEU A 156 5.84 -13.30 9.51
CA LEU A 156 5.40 -14.06 8.35
C LEU A 156 3.87 -14.12 8.33
N ALA A 157 3.25 -13.38 7.42
CA ALA A 157 1.79 -13.29 7.31
C ALA A 157 1.13 -14.60 6.86
N THR A 158 1.87 -15.44 6.15
CA THR A 158 1.41 -16.77 5.70
C THR A 158 1.96 -17.88 6.58
N LYS A 159 1.16 -18.95 6.72
CA LYS A 159 1.57 -20.21 7.37
C LYS A 159 2.45 -21.10 6.50
N ASN A 160 2.56 -20.77 5.20
CA ASN A 160 3.24 -21.62 4.22
C ASN A 160 4.75 -21.36 4.13
N ALA A 161 5.30 -20.45 4.94
CA ALA A 161 6.73 -20.39 5.19
C ALA A 161 7.12 -21.50 6.19
N ILE A 162 8.27 -22.13 5.96
CA ILE A 162 8.85 -23.10 6.89
C ILE A 162 10.19 -22.55 7.31
N LEU A 163 10.35 -22.22 8.59
CA LEU A 163 11.59 -21.68 9.13
C LEU A 163 12.57 -22.82 9.43
N SER A 164 13.79 -22.71 8.92
CA SER A 164 14.86 -23.65 9.23
C SER A 164 15.38 -23.49 10.66
N LYS A 165 16.28 -24.39 11.08
CA LYS A 165 16.91 -24.31 12.40
C LYS A 165 17.90 -23.15 12.53
N SER A 166 18.46 -22.64 11.43
CA SER A 166 19.41 -21.51 11.45
C SER A 166 18.72 -20.20 11.89
N LEU A 167 17.39 -20.11 11.74
CA LEU A 167 16.59 -18.97 12.15
C LEU A 167 16.15 -19.01 13.62
N ARG A 168 16.55 -20.03 14.40
CA ARG A 168 16.22 -20.12 15.83
C ARG A 168 16.84 -18.96 16.60
N GLY A 169 16.05 -18.33 17.46
CA GLY A 169 16.49 -17.18 18.28
C GLY A 169 16.51 -15.85 17.51
N GLN A 170 16.34 -15.85 16.19
CA GLN A 170 16.11 -14.63 15.43
C GLN A 170 14.68 -14.13 15.68
N PRO A 171 14.44 -12.81 15.66
CA PRO A 171 13.12 -12.24 15.87
C PRO A 171 12.26 -12.39 14.61
N ILE A 172 11.98 -13.62 14.20
CA ILE A 172 11.16 -13.99 13.06
C ILE A 172 10.18 -15.08 13.45
N PHE A 173 8.89 -14.86 13.17
CA PHE A 173 7.83 -15.80 13.52
C PHE A 173 6.60 -15.62 12.63
N HIS A 174 5.72 -16.61 12.63
CA HIS A 174 4.43 -16.51 11.95
C HIS A 174 3.47 -15.57 12.69
N VAL A 175 2.58 -14.93 11.96
CA VAL A 175 1.54 -14.02 12.49
C VAL A 175 0.76 -14.61 13.68
N SER A 176 0.53 -15.93 13.71
CA SER A 176 -0.13 -16.61 14.84
C SER A 176 0.63 -16.50 16.17
N GLY A 177 1.95 -16.26 16.13
CA GLY A 177 2.79 -16.04 17.30
C GLY A 177 2.81 -14.58 17.79
N LEU A 178 2.27 -13.63 17.02
CA LEU A 178 2.38 -12.20 17.34
C LEU A 178 1.84 -11.87 18.74
N ARG A 179 0.66 -12.40 19.09
CA ARG A 179 0.06 -12.16 20.39
C ARG A 179 0.91 -12.68 21.54
N TYR A 180 1.54 -13.84 21.35
CA TYR A 180 2.41 -14.44 22.34
C TYR A 180 3.61 -13.53 22.60
N HIS A 181 4.32 -13.12 21.54
CA HIS A 181 5.51 -12.27 21.67
C HIS A 181 5.20 -10.86 22.21
N VAL A 182 4.11 -10.24 21.78
CA VAL A 182 3.69 -8.95 22.33
C VAL A 182 3.40 -9.07 23.83
N ARG A 183 2.77 -10.16 24.28
CA ARG A 183 2.54 -10.40 25.71
C ARG A 183 3.85 -10.63 26.47
N GLU A 184 4.82 -11.34 25.90
CA GLU A 184 6.14 -11.51 26.50
C GLU A 184 6.86 -10.17 26.68
N TRP A 185 6.88 -9.31 25.65
CA TRP A 185 7.49 -7.98 25.75
C TRP A 185 6.79 -7.08 26.77
N LEU A 186 5.45 -7.14 26.86
CA LEU A 186 4.70 -6.42 27.89
C LEU A 186 5.02 -6.92 29.30
N GLN A 187 5.23 -8.23 29.48
CA GLN A 187 5.63 -8.80 30.77
C GLN A 187 7.08 -8.45 31.14
N GLN A 188 7.97 -8.37 30.15
CA GLN A 188 9.35 -7.94 30.33
C GLN A 188 9.43 -6.45 30.71
N HIS A 189 8.58 -5.61 30.14
CA HIS A 189 8.57 -4.16 30.36
C HIS A 189 7.32 -3.69 31.11
N LYS A 190 7.18 -4.04 32.39
CA LYS A 190 5.99 -3.64 33.18
C LYS A 190 5.92 -2.15 33.51
N LYS A 191 7.08 -1.47 33.58
CA LYS A 191 7.16 -0.08 34.00
C LYS A 191 6.98 0.85 32.80
N THR A 192 6.07 1.81 32.94
CA THR A 192 6.00 2.97 32.04
C THR A 192 7.29 3.79 32.15
N VAL A 193 7.96 3.98 31.02
CA VAL A 193 9.24 4.72 30.94
C VAL A 193 9.09 6.09 30.29
N VAL A 194 8.01 6.31 29.55
CA VAL A 194 7.69 7.60 28.90
C VAL A 194 6.26 8.01 29.26
N ASP A 195 6.07 9.28 29.62
CA ASP A 195 4.74 9.85 29.87
C ASP A 195 3.92 10.02 28.58
N GLU A 196 2.60 10.12 28.72
CA GLU A 196 1.66 10.19 27.60
C GLU A 196 1.94 11.37 26.65
N ASP A 197 2.21 12.55 27.19
CA ASP A 197 2.46 13.75 26.39
C ASP A 197 3.71 13.59 25.53
N LYS A 198 4.82 13.11 26.11
CA LYS A 198 6.05 12.85 25.36
C LYS A 198 5.89 11.75 24.31
N LEU A 199 5.14 10.69 24.63
CA LEU A 199 4.87 9.61 23.69
C LEU A 199 4.07 10.13 22.49
N PHE A 200 3.02 10.91 22.75
CA PHE A 200 2.19 11.51 21.70
C PHE A 200 2.98 12.51 20.84
N GLN A 201 3.82 13.35 21.46
CA GLN A 201 4.71 14.27 20.73
C GLN A 201 5.66 13.51 19.81
N PHE A 202 6.24 12.40 20.28
CA PHE A 202 7.12 11.58 19.45
C PHE A 202 6.38 10.89 18.32
N ALA A 203 5.20 10.33 18.58
CA ALA A 203 4.36 9.72 17.54
C ALA A 203 3.93 10.74 16.48
N SER A 204 3.55 11.95 16.91
CA SER A 204 3.19 13.07 16.01
C SER A 204 4.39 13.56 15.19
N LYS A 205 5.59 13.58 15.78
CA LYS A 205 6.83 13.90 15.05
C LYS A 205 7.09 12.87 13.95
N LEU A 206 6.97 11.57 14.25
CA LEU A 206 7.11 10.52 13.23
C LEU A 206 6.07 10.68 12.11
N LEU A 207 4.80 10.92 12.46
CA LEU A 207 3.74 11.18 11.50
C LEU A 207 4.05 12.40 10.62
N SER A 208 4.57 13.50 11.19
CA SER A 208 4.93 14.70 10.42
C SER A 208 6.07 14.48 9.42
N MET A 209 6.90 13.46 9.63
CA MET A 209 7.98 13.07 8.72
C MET A 209 7.50 12.12 7.63
N HIS A 210 6.28 11.61 7.73
CA HIS A 210 5.73 10.68 6.76
C HIS A 210 5.66 11.32 5.38
N THR A 211 6.40 10.76 4.44
CA THR A 211 6.42 11.20 3.05
C THR A 211 6.24 9.99 2.15
N PRO A 212 5.03 9.79 1.58
CA PRO A 212 4.79 8.70 0.63
C PRO A 212 5.79 8.75 -0.52
N ILE A 213 6.48 7.64 -0.74
CA ILE A 213 7.48 7.49 -1.79
C ILE A 213 6.75 7.23 -3.10
N LYS A 214 6.83 8.20 -4.01
CA LYS A 214 6.31 8.04 -5.37
C LYS A 214 7.21 7.09 -6.15
N ARG A 215 6.64 5.99 -6.63
CA ARG A 215 7.32 5.03 -7.50
C ARG A 215 6.81 5.21 -8.91
N GLU A 216 7.69 5.59 -9.83
CA GLU A 216 7.32 5.75 -11.23
C GLU A 216 6.96 4.39 -11.85
N ILE A 217 5.88 4.38 -12.62
CA ILE A 217 5.49 3.25 -13.46
C ILE A 217 5.43 3.80 -14.88
N ALA A 218 6.20 3.22 -15.80
CA ALA A 218 6.04 3.51 -17.22
C ALA A 218 4.67 2.95 -17.66
N LEU A 219 3.80 3.81 -18.19
CA LEU A 219 2.43 3.46 -18.59
C LEU A 219 2.29 3.47 -20.11
N PRO A 220 1.75 2.41 -20.74
CA PRO A 220 1.44 2.37 -22.17
C PRO A 220 0.11 3.10 -22.44
N VAL A 221 0.09 4.41 -22.21
CA VAL A 221 -1.14 5.23 -22.23
C VAL A 221 -1.93 5.11 -23.54
N GLN A 222 -1.23 4.96 -24.67
CA GLN A 222 -1.86 4.86 -25.99
C GLN A 222 -2.61 3.55 -26.21
N ASP A 223 -2.22 2.49 -25.51
CA ASP A 223 -2.75 1.14 -25.67
C ASP A 223 -3.91 0.84 -24.71
N LEU A 224 -4.27 1.81 -23.86
CA LEU A 224 -5.36 1.68 -22.91
C LEU A 224 -6.72 1.67 -23.62
N VAL A 225 -7.60 0.78 -23.17
CA VAL A 225 -9.01 0.78 -23.57
C VAL A 225 -9.69 2.06 -23.07
N LYS A 226 -10.18 2.83 -24.03
CA LYS A 226 -10.98 4.05 -23.83
C LYS A 226 -12.44 3.69 -23.58
N GLY A 227 -13.15 4.58 -22.90
CA GLY A 227 -14.55 4.39 -22.54
C GLY A 227 -14.77 4.18 -21.05
N VAL A 228 -16.03 4.29 -20.65
CA VAL A 228 -16.49 3.92 -19.30
C VAL A 228 -16.62 2.41 -19.25
N LEU A 229 -15.96 1.74 -18.30
CA LEU A 229 -15.90 0.27 -18.25
C LEU A 229 -17.04 -0.35 -17.44
N CYS A 230 -17.44 -1.55 -17.84
CA CYS A 230 -18.36 -2.42 -17.11
C CYS A 230 -17.59 -3.31 -16.13
N GLU A 231 -17.95 -3.29 -14.84
CA GLU A 231 -17.29 -4.14 -13.83
C GLU A 231 -17.72 -5.59 -13.87
N SER A 232 -18.95 -5.86 -14.32
CA SER A 232 -19.46 -7.23 -14.40
C SER A 232 -18.88 -8.03 -15.57
N CYS A 233 -18.22 -7.36 -16.52
CA CYS A 233 -17.64 -7.97 -17.70
C CYS A 233 -16.11 -7.91 -17.63
N LEU A 234 -15.45 -8.97 -18.08
CA LEU A 234 -13.99 -9.00 -18.23
C LEU A 234 -13.53 -8.23 -19.49
N ASN A 235 -12.22 -7.96 -19.55
CA ASN A 235 -11.48 -7.49 -20.73
C ASN A 235 -11.93 -6.11 -21.27
N GLY A 236 -12.17 -5.13 -20.40
CA GLY A 236 -12.39 -3.76 -20.83
C GLY A 236 -13.68 -3.52 -21.60
N GLN A 237 -14.73 -4.32 -21.37
CA GLN A 237 -16.04 -4.07 -21.98
C GLN A 237 -16.53 -2.67 -21.60
N THR A 238 -16.80 -1.83 -22.60
CA THR A 238 -17.31 -0.48 -22.39
C THR A 238 -18.82 -0.46 -22.17
N LEU A 239 -19.28 0.52 -21.40
CA LEU A 239 -20.67 0.90 -21.22
C LEU A 239 -21.03 1.95 -22.25
N ASN A 240 -22.24 1.83 -22.80
CA ASN A 240 -22.79 2.83 -23.67
C ASN A 240 -23.58 3.85 -22.86
N TYR A 241 -23.41 5.12 -23.17
CA TYR A 241 -24.21 6.17 -22.59
C TYR A 241 -25.51 6.37 -23.39
N ARG A 242 -26.65 6.10 -22.74
CA ARG A 242 -27.99 6.47 -23.22
C ARG A 242 -28.67 7.26 -22.12
N TYR A 243 -28.74 8.58 -22.30
CA TYR A 243 -29.17 9.51 -21.26
C TYR A 243 -30.40 9.00 -20.48
N PRO A 244 -30.35 9.01 -19.13
CA PRO A 244 -29.23 9.39 -18.27
C PRO A 244 -28.31 8.21 -17.89
N LYS A 245 -28.46 7.04 -18.51
CA LYS A 245 -27.91 5.78 -18.03
C LYS A 245 -26.68 5.29 -18.81
N TRP A 246 -25.69 4.79 -18.08
CA TRP A 246 -24.68 3.88 -18.62
C TRP A 246 -25.18 2.43 -18.57
N TYR A 247 -25.16 1.73 -19.70
CA TYR A 247 -25.61 0.35 -19.80
C TYR A 247 -24.62 -0.51 -20.59
N CYS A 248 -24.43 -1.76 -20.16
CA CYS A 248 -23.60 -2.73 -20.84
C CYS A 248 -24.42 -3.45 -21.91
N GLN A 249 -23.95 -3.47 -23.15
CA GLN A 249 -24.60 -4.24 -24.22
C GLN A 249 -24.40 -5.75 -24.08
N ARG A 250 -23.37 -6.18 -23.35
CA ARG A 250 -23.03 -7.60 -23.19
C ARG A 250 -23.82 -8.28 -22.07
N CYS A 251 -23.79 -7.71 -20.86
CA CYS A 251 -24.46 -8.31 -19.69
C CYS A 251 -25.76 -7.60 -19.28
N GLY A 252 -26.11 -6.48 -19.92
CA GLY A 252 -27.31 -5.70 -19.57
C GLY A 252 -27.22 -4.88 -18.28
N ALA A 253 -26.10 -4.94 -17.56
CA ALA A 253 -25.90 -4.18 -16.32
C ALA A 253 -26.01 -2.67 -16.57
N VAL A 254 -26.60 -1.95 -15.60
CA VAL A 254 -26.71 -0.49 -15.59
C VAL A 254 -25.90 0.03 -14.42
N ASP A 255 -24.98 0.95 -14.67
CA ASP A 255 -24.05 1.42 -13.65
C ASP A 255 -23.76 2.92 -13.77
N GLN A 256 -24.43 3.72 -12.94
CA GLN A 256 -24.21 5.17 -12.93
C GLN A 256 -22.90 5.57 -12.24
N ALA A 257 -22.34 4.69 -11.40
CA ALA A 257 -21.11 4.97 -10.67
C ALA A 257 -19.85 4.77 -11.54
N ALA A 258 -19.96 4.02 -12.64
CA ALA A 258 -18.86 3.70 -13.55
C ALA A 258 -18.12 4.92 -14.11
N ILE A 259 -18.80 6.04 -14.30
CA ILE A 259 -18.17 7.28 -14.77
C ILE A 259 -17.20 7.85 -13.72
N PHE A 260 -17.49 7.72 -12.42
CA PHE A 260 -16.61 8.19 -11.34
C PHE A 260 -15.37 7.30 -11.22
N ARG A 261 -15.52 5.99 -11.40
CA ARG A 261 -14.37 5.08 -11.45
C ARG A 261 -13.50 5.33 -12.67
N THR A 262 -14.10 5.68 -13.80
CA THR A 262 -13.37 6.09 -15.01
C THR A 262 -12.63 7.43 -14.82
N LEU A 263 -13.19 8.37 -14.06
CA LEU A 263 -12.47 9.58 -13.63
C LEU A 263 -11.25 9.24 -12.79
N GLU A 264 -11.39 8.34 -11.82
CA GLU A 264 -10.29 7.91 -10.98
C GLU A 264 -9.20 7.19 -11.79
N ASP A 265 -9.58 6.32 -12.72
CA ASP A 265 -8.62 5.70 -13.65
C ASP A 265 -7.89 6.75 -14.50
N TYR A 266 -8.59 7.77 -15.01
CA TYR A 266 -7.96 8.87 -15.74
C TYR A 266 -6.96 9.62 -14.85
N ARG A 267 -7.37 9.92 -13.60
CA ARG A 267 -6.53 10.62 -12.63
C ARG A 267 -5.23 9.87 -12.35
N LEU A 268 -5.32 8.55 -12.15
CA LEU A 268 -4.20 7.67 -11.85
C LEU A 268 -3.29 7.39 -13.06
N LEU A 269 -3.86 7.25 -14.26
CA LEU A 269 -3.11 6.80 -15.45
C LEU A 269 -2.66 7.93 -16.37
N ILE A 270 -3.35 9.07 -16.36
CA ILE A 270 -3.14 10.20 -17.29
C ILE A 270 -2.76 11.46 -16.53
N GLY A 271 -3.53 11.78 -15.48
CA GLY A 271 -3.28 12.92 -14.61
C GLY A 271 -4.55 13.61 -14.12
N GLU A 272 -4.40 14.60 -13.25
CA GLU A 272 -5.51 15.19 -12.48
C GLU A 272 -6.36 16.21 -13.26
N THR A 273 -5.91 16.60 -14.46
CA THR A 273 -6.55 17.66 -15.24
C THR A 273 -7.24 17.11 -16.49
N LEU A 274 -8.51 17.48 -16.64
CA LEU A 274 -9.34 17.19 -17.79
C LEU A 274 -9.62 18.45 -18.61
N THR A 275 -9.74 18.25 -19.92
CA THR A 275 -10.37 19.19 -20.85
C THR A 275 -11.58 18.50 -21.46
N ASN A 276 -12.49 19.25 -22.11
CA ASN A 276 -13.57 18.62 -22.85
C ASN A 276 -13.03 17.63 -23.90
N LYS A 277 -11.94 18.00 -24.59
CA LYS A 277 -11.27 17.16 -25.58
C LYS A 277 -10.73 15.86 -24.97
N SER A 278 -9.92 15.94 -23.91
CA SER A 278 -9.36 14.73 -23.29
C SER A 278 -10.42 13.86 -22.63
N PHE A 279 -11.52 14.46 -22.14
CA PHE A 279 -12.68 13.73 -21.67
C PHE A 279 -13.37 12.95 -22.80
N CYS A 280 -13.64 13.59 -23.95
CA CYS A 280 -14.19 12.90 -25.13
C CYS A 280 -13.29 11.73 -25.56
N GLU A 281 -11.98 11.96 -25.64
CA GLU A 281 -11.00 10.97 -26.08
C GLU A 281 -10.91 9.78 -25.12
N PHE A 282 -10.75 10.00 -23.81
CA PHE A 282 -10.55 8.89 -22.86
C PHE A 282 -11.86 8.20 -22.48
N PHE A 283 -12.98 8.91 -22.39
CA PHE A 283 -14.29 8.36 -22.01
C PHE A 283 -15.08 7.84 -23.22
N ALA A 284 -14.50 7.93 -24.43
CA ALA A 284 -15.14 7.55 -25.69
C ALA A 284 -16.53 8.19 -25.88
N ILE A 285 -16.59 9.51 -25.69
CA ILE A 285 -17.82 10.30 -25.87
C ILE A 285 -17.69 11.12 -27.16
N ASP A 286 -18.52 10.79 -28.15
CA ASP A 286 -18.41 11.37 -29.50
C ASP A 286 -18.82 12.86 -29.55
N SER A 287 -19.68 13.31 -28.64
CA SER A 287 -20.24 14.66 -28.66
C SER A 287 -19.62 15.57 -27.60
N PRO A 288 -18.89 16.64 -27.99
CA PRO A 288 -18.37 17.65 -27.07
C PRO A 288 -19.45 18.30 -26.19
N ASN A 289 -20.66 18.45 -26.73
CA ASN A 289 -21.81 19.01 -26.00
C ASN A 289 -22.30 18.04 -24.91
N THR A 290 -22.34 16.73 -25.20
CA THR A 290 -22.67 15.71 -24.20
C THR A 290 -21.58 15.65 -23.12
N ALA A 291 -20.32 15.66 -23.51
CA ALA A 291 -19.19 15.73 -22.59
C ALA A 291 -19.28 16.95 -21.67
N TYR A 292 -19.57 18.14 -22.22
CA TYR A 292 -19.75 19.36 -21.42
C TYR A 292 -20.84 19.20 -20.35
N LYS A 293 -22.02 18.67 -20.73
CA LYS A 293 -23.13 18.43 -19.81
C LYS A 293 -22.78 17.41 -18.72
N LEU A 294 -22.01 16.37 -19.05
CA LEU A 294 -21.53 15.38 -18.08
C LEU A 294 -20.52 16.00 -17.12
N LEU A 295 -19.53 16.73 -17.64
CA LEU A 295 -18.52 17.43 -16.84
C LEU A 295 -19.14 18.40 -15.83
N GLN A 296 -20.25 19.09 -16.15
CA GLN A 296 -20.94 19.96 -15.17
C GLN A 296 -21.62 19.19 -14.01
N LYS A 297 -21.88 17.88 -14.17
CA LYS A 297 -22.51 17.05 -13.15
C LYS A 297 -21.52 16.29 -12.28
N LEU A 298 -20.26 16.26 -12.69
CA LEU A 298 -19.20 15.56 -11.97
C LEU A 298 -18.60 16.48 -10.90
N PRO A 299 -18.09 15.93 -9.78
CA PRO A 299 -17.50 16.69 -8.68
C PRO A 299 -16.10 17.19 -9.06
N LEU A 300 -16.04 18.07 -10.06
CA LEU A 300 -14.81 18.61 -10.62
C LEU A 300 -14.71 20.10 -10.33
N LYS A 301 -13.52 20.57 -9.97
CA LYS A 301 -13.26 22.00 -9.83
C LYS A 301 -12.93 22.57 -11.21
N ALA A 302 -13.76 23.50 -11.68
CA ALA A 302 -13.54 24.17 -12.95
C ALA A 302 -12.59 25.36 -12.81
N GLU A 303 -11.63 25.46 -13.71
CA GLU A 303 -10.71 26.60 -13.82
C GLU A 303 -10.74 27.17 -15.26
N GLY A 304 -10.94 28.48 -15.37
CA GLY A 304 -11.13 29.19 -16.64
C GLY A 304 -12.59 29.28 -17.10
N THR A 305 -12.86 30.20 -18.03
CA THR A 305 -14.23 30.64 -18.40
C THR A 305 -14.68 30.24 -19.81
N THR A 306 -13.77 29.88 -20.72
CA THR A 306 -14.07 29.68 -22.16
C THR A 306 -13.43 28.40 -22.74
N SER A 307 -12.88 28.42 -23.95
CA SER A 307 -12.35 27.25 -24.68
C SER A 307 -11.15 26.58 -24.00
N ASN A 308 -10.48 27.28 -23.08
CA ASN A 308 -9.37 26.76 -22.27
C ASN A 308 -9.81 26.26 -20.88
N ARG A 309 -11.12 26.03 -20.67
CA ARG A 309 -11.63 25.55 -19.38
C ARG A 309 -11.04 24.16 -19.08
N LYS A 310 -10.40 24.08 -17.92
CA LYS A 310 -9.85 22.87 -17.34
C LYS A 310 -10.72 22.44 -16.16
N TYR A 311 -10.74 21.13 -15.93
CA TYR A 311 -11.46 20.53 -14.82
C TYR A 311 -10.45 19.73 -14.00
N LEU A 312 -10.28 20.09 -12.73
CA LEU A 312 -9.45 19.37 -11.79
C LEU A 312 -10.28 18.28 -11.12
N ILE A 313 -9.77 17.05 -11.16
CA ILE A 313 -10.30 15.91 -10.42
C ILE A 313 -9.81 16.04 -8.98
N VAL A 314 -10.73 16.29 -8.05
CA VAL A 314 -10.42 16.48 -6.62
C VAL A 314 -10.44 15.12 -5.93
N ASN A 315 -9.43 14.84 -5.11
CA ASN A 315 -9.34 13.64 -4.27
C ASN A 315 -10.38 13.62 -3.15
#